data_AF-A0A966QU55-F1
#
_entry.id   AF-A0A966QU55-F1
#
_cell.length_a   1.000
_cell.length_b   1.000
_cell.length_c   1.000
_cell.angle_alpha   90.00
_cell.angle_beta   90.00
_cell.angle_gamma   90.00
#
_symmetry.space_group_name_H-M   'P 1'
#
loop_
_entity.id
_entity.type
_entity.pdbx_description
1 polymer ?
#
loop_
_entity_poly.entity_id
_entity_poly.type
_entity_poly.pdbx_seq_one_letter_code
_entity_poly.pdbx_strand_id
1 'polypeptide(L)'
;MIVDDLNKQRVENDLVELFIFTISGTNYYFTNYHTQVTFRDYINNAVVGTYIPLPIEFTGYEHKSEGAYARPRLIVANVLSTFKDQVGISNDGLLGAKVVRRRTLADNLTSNPPVELPIQSFIIDRIESETPLTVTFELTTAFDLAGVSIPSRIIVPNTCPWFYQGAASDRSGEKIGGCTFKEASNNSVLAYFDINNNWLSSGVDSNFTTYAGTAVKGNLYKVSGTVTRNNVGGGTTSVSANLYYQALVGSSGTFNIANFRRVKLYTVWDTVTSYVTYSDSNYNNCVIRNNKIYMAINPNQNKDPLTNSYYWKRIDLCGKKLTSCAIRFRAKIESGVVSVDLDNTKELPYGGFPAARRYSR
;
A
#
# COMPACT_ATOMS: atom_id res chain seq x y z
N MET A 1 0.53 -45.86 -51.18
CA MET A 1 -0.35 -45.25 -50.15
C MET A 1 0.57 -44.67 -49.07
N ILE A 2 1.22 -43.55 -49.38
CA ILE A 2 2.17 -42.85 -48.48
C ILE A 2 2.31 -41.38 -48.92
N VAL A 3 1.99 -41.08 -50.18
CA VAL A 3 2.02 -39.73 -50.75
C VAL A 3 0.77 -38.90 -50.37
N ASP A 4 -0.38 -39.53 -50.11
CA ASP A 4 -1.62 -38.82 -49.75
C ASP A 4 -1.71 -38.36 -48.29
N ASP A 5 -0.97 -38.99 -47.37
CA ASP A 5 -0.93 -38.54 -45.96
C ASP A 5 0.09 -37.41 -45.71
N LEU A 6 1.00 -37.14 -46.67
CA LEU A 6 1.85 -35.95 -46.60
C LEU A 6 1.09 -34.66 -47.01
N ASN A 7 0.02 -34.79 -47.79
CA ASN A 7 -0.79 -33.65 -48.23
C ASN A 7 -1.78 -33.13 -47.16
N LYS A 8 -1.97 -33.84 -46.03
CA LYS A 8 -2.76 -33.38 -44.87
C LYS A 8 -2.00 -32.47 -43.91
N GLN A 9 -0.72 -32.20 -44.15
CA GLN A 9 0.05 -31.19 -43.39
C GLN A 9 -0.12 -29.77 -43.94
N ARG A 10 -0.97 -29.56 -44.95
CA ARG A 10 -1.39 -28.20 -45.30
C ARG A 10 -2.23 -27.68 -44.14
N VAL A 11 -1.76 -26.61 -43.52
CA VAL A 11 -2.52 -25.83 -42.55
C VAL A 11 -3.78 -25.32 -43.27
N GLU A 12 -4.92 -26.00 -43.11
CA GLU A 12 -6.17 -25.55 -43.72
C GLU A 12 -6.70 -24.26 -43.08
N ASN A 13 -6.23 -23.94 -41.87
CA ASN A 13 -6.73 -22.82 -41.08
C ASN A 13 -5.67 -21.76 -40.85
N ASP A 14 -5.91 -20.57 -41.41
CA ASP A 14 -5.03 -19.43 -41.25
C ASP A 14 -4.92 -19.00 -39.77
N LEU A 15 -3.71 -18.57 -39.37
CA LEU A 15 -3.44 -18.10 -38.02
C LEU A 15 -3.79 -16.60 -37.95
N VAL A 16 -4.80 -16.28 -37.16
CA VAL A 16 -5.25 -14.89 -36.95
C VAL A 16 -4.55 -14.31 -35.73
N GLU A 17 -3.92 -13.15 -35.92
CA GLU A 17 -3.31 -12.39 -34.83
C GLU A 17 -4.17 -11.18 -34.46
N LEU A 18 -4.40 -11.04 -33.16
CA LEU A 18 -5.26 -10.05 -32.56
C LEU A 18 -4.44 -9.25 -31.55
N PHE A 19 -4.47 -7.93 -31.67
CA PHE A 19 -3.71 -7.00 -30.85
C PHE A 19 -4.66 -6.08 -30.08
N ILE A 20 -4.42 -5.95 -28.78
CA ILE A 20 -5.15 -5.04 -27.90
C ILE A 20 -4.15 -4.03 -27.34
N PHE A 21 -4.37 -2.75 -27.62
CA PHE A 21 -3.57 -1.66 -27.08
C PHE A 21 -4.36 -1.01 -25.96
N THR A 22 -3.82 -1.02 -24.74
CA THR A 22 -4.42 -0.32 -23.60
C THR A 22 -3.65 0.97 -23.36
N ILE A 23 -4.33 2.10 -23.55
CA ILE A 23 -3.77 3.44 -23.43
C ILE A 23 -4.67 4.24 -22.50
N SER A 24 -4.11 4.78 -21.42
CA SER A 24 -4.86 5.57 -20.43
C SER A 24 -6.15 4.88 -19.93
N GLY A 25 -6.16 3.54 -19.88
CA GLY A 25 -7.30 2.73 -19.45
C GLY A 25 -8.33 2.38 -20.54
N THR A 26 -8.17 2.88 -21.77
CA THR A 26 -9.02 2.53 -22.92
C THR A 26 -8.36 1.46 -23.79
N ASN A 27 -9.14 0.47 -24.24
CA ASN A 27 -8.66 -0.62 -25.11
C ASN A 27 -8.99 -0.34 -26.57
N TYR A 28 -8.00 -0.47 -27.44
CA TYR A 28 -8.13 -0.40 -28.89
C TYR A 28 -7.79 -1.77 -29.50
N TYR A 29 -8.59 -2.21 -30.47
CA TYR A 29 -8.57 -3.58 -30.98
C TYR A 29 -8.19 -3.60 -32.47
N PHE A 30 -7.07 -4.24 -32.79
CA PHE A 30 -6.55 -4.34 -34.15
C PHE A 30 -6.20 -5.78 -34.53
N THR A 31 -6.29 -6.11 -35.82
CA THR A 31 -5.87 -7.42 -36.35
C THR A 31 -5.01 -7.26 -37.58
N ASN A 32 -4.08 -8.18 -37.79
CA ASN A 32 -3.34 -8.29 -39.05
C ASN A 32 -4.15 -8.96 -40.17
N TYR A 33 -5.35 -9.47 -39.85
CA TYR A 33 -6.21 -10.13 -40.82
C TYR A 33 -6.78 -9.14 -41.85
N HIS A 34 -7.11 -9.64 -43.04
CA HIS A 34 -7.55 -8.81 -44.17
C HIS A 34 -8.92 -8.14 -43.96
N THR A 35 -9.74 -8.68 -43.06
CA THR A 35 -11.08 -8.17 -42.77
C THR A 35 -11.26 -7.90 -41.28
N GLN A 36 -12.27 -7.10 -40.95
CA GLN A 36 -12.71 -6.93 -39.57
C GLN A 36 -13.15 -8.27 -38.99
N VAL A 37 -12.71 -8.58 -37.78
CA VAL A 37 -13.04 -9.82 -37.06
C VAL A 37 -13.58 -9.51 -35.68
N THR A 38 -14.45 -10.38 -35.17
CA THR A 38 -14.95 -10.29 -33.80
C THR A 38 -14.38 -11.45 -33.00
N PHE A 39 -13.90 -11.18 -31.79
CA PHE A 39 -13.39 -12.22 -30.89
C PHE A 39 -13.76 -11.91 -29.44
N ARG A 40 -14.06 -12.95 -28.66
CA ARG A 40 -14.49 -12.80 -27.26
C ARG A 40 -13.35 -12.37 -26.35
N ASP A 41 -13.66 -11.60 -25.32
CA ASP A 41 -12.70 -11.20 -24.29
C ASP A 41 -12.26 -12.40 -23.44
N TYR A 42 -11.01 -12.41 -22.99
CA TYR A 42 -10.41 -13.53 -22.24
C TYR A 42 -10.72 -13.50 -20.73
N ILE A 43 -11.17 -12.36 -20.20
CA ILE A 43 -11.58 -12.21 -18.80
C ILE A 43 -13.09 -12.46 -18.70
N ASN A 44 -13.87 -11.88 -19.61
CA ASN A 44 -15.32 -12.03 -19.64
C ASN A 44 -15.81 -12.47 -21.03
N ASN A 45 -16.01 -13.78 -21.19
CA ASN A 45 -16.44 -14.40 -22.46
C ASN A 45 -17.81 -13.90 -22.99
N ALA A 46 -18.60 -13.20 -22.18
CA ALA A 46 -19.83 -12.56 -22.62
C ALA A 46 -19.58 -11.30 -23.48
N VAL A 47 -18.41 -10.67 -23.34
CA VAL A 47 -18.03 -9.47 -24.08
C VAL A 47 -17.36 -9.89 -25.40
N VAL A 48 -17.78 -9.29 -26.51
CA VAL A 48 -17.21 -9.50 -27.84
C VAL A 48 -16.50 -8.21 -28.26
N GLY A 49 -15.20 -8.30 -28.54
CA GLY A 49 -14.41 -7.20 -29.08
C GLY A 49 -14.37 -7.26 -30.61
N THR A 50 -14.45 -6.09 -31.26
CA THR A 50 -14.37 -5.96 -32.71
C THR A 50 -12.99 -5.42 -33.09
N TYR A 51 -12.22 -6.20 -33.85
CA TYR A 51 -10.85 -5.91 -34.22
C TYR A 51 -10.80 -5.34 -35.64
N ILE A 52 -10.23 -4.15 -35.77
CA ILE A 52 -10.12 -3.43 -37.05
C ILE A 52 -8.86 -3.90 -37.78
N PRO A 53 -8.93 -4.18 -39.09
CA PRO A 53 -7.76 -4.58 -39.86
C PRO A 53 -6.73 -3.45 -39.92
N LEU A 54 -5.50 -3.74 -39.53
CA LEU A 54 -4.35 -2.83 -39.60
C LEU A 54 -3.11 -3.65 -39.98
N PRO A 55 -2.31 -3.22 -40.98
CA PRO A 55 -1.05 -3.88 -41.28
C PRO A 55 -0.11 -3.76 -40.08
N ILE A 56 0.04 -4.88 -39.38
CA ILE A 56 0.88 -5.03 -38.19
C ILE A 56 1.75 -6.26 -38.42
N GLU A 57 3.05 -6.11 -38.21
CA GLU A 57 4.00 -7.20 -38.20
C GLU A 57 4.62 -7.32 -36.81
N PHE A 58 4.70 -8.54 -36.28
CA PHE A 58 5.24 -8.81 -34.96
C PHE A 58 6.35 -9.86 -35.03
N THR A 59 7.59 -9.42 -34.79
CA THR A 59 8.80 -10.26 -34.94
C THR A 59 9.66 -10.23 -33.68
N GLY A 60 10.68 -11.10 -33.61
CA GLY A 60 11.62 -11.12 -32.48
C GLY A 60 11.03 -11.62 -31.16
N TYR A 61 9.87 -12.29 -31.21
CA TYR A 61 9.29 -12.94 -30.03
C TYR A 61 9.84 -14.36 -29.90
N GLU A 62 10.66 -14.58 -28.89
CA GLU A 62 11.25 -15.88 -28.61
C GLU A 62 11.08 -16.21 -27.13
N HIS A 63 10.74 -17.48 -26.86
CA HIS A 63 10.76 -18.00 -25.50
C HIS A 63 12.17 -18.52 -25.21
N LYS A 64 12.98 -17.72 -24.51
CA LYS A 64 14.31 -18.13 -24.04
C LYS A 64 14.25 -18.53 -22.58
N SER A 65 14.92 -19.63 -22.25
CA SER A 65 15.10 -20.09 -20.86
C SER A 65 16.36 -19.51 -20.22
N GLU A 66 17.29 -18.99 -21.02
CA GLU A 66 18.58 -18.43 -20.58
C GLU A 66 18.93 -17.17 -21.38
N GLY A 67 19.69 -16.26 -20.76
CA GLY A 67 20.16 -15.01 -21.37
C GLY A 67 19.19 -13.84 -21.21
N ALA A 68 19.45 -12.77 -21.97
CA ALA A 68 18.58 -11.60 -21.99
C ALA A 68 17.20 -11.97 -22.58
N TYR A 69 16.15 -11.40 -22.00
CA TYR A 69 14.79 -11.60 -22.50
C TYR A 69 14.66 -11.08 -23.94
N ALA A 70 13.83 -11.76 -24.73
CA ALA A 70 13.52 -11.31 -26.08
C ALA A 70 12.84 -9.94 -26.00
N ARG A 71 13.26 -9.02 -26.88
CA ARG A 71 12.66 -7.71 -27.09
C ARG A 71 11.96 -7.69 -28.45
N PRO A 72 10.68 -8.07 -28.53
CA PRO A 72 9.98 -8.17 -29.79
C PRO A 72 9.85 -6.80 -30.46
N ARG A 73 9.77 -6.83 -31.79
CA ARG A 73 9.56 -5.65 -32.62
C ARG A 73 8.15 -5.69 -33.17
N LEU A 74 7.44 -4.60 -33.01
CA LEU A 74 6.08 -4.41 -33.52
C LEU A 74 6.13 -3.29 -34.57
N ILE A 75 5.92 -3.66 -35.82
CA ILE A 75 5.90 -2.73 -36.96
C ILE A 75 4.45 -2.46 -37.30
N VAL A 76 4.04 -1.20 -37.30
CA VAL A 76 2.67 -0.76 -37.60
C VAL A 76 2.71 0.22 -38.77
N ALA A 77 1.78 0.09 -39.71
CA ALA A 77 1.64 1.06 -40.79
C ALA A 77 1.22 2.45 -40.26
N ASN A 78 1.97 3.50 -40.64
CA ASN A 78 1.75 4.90 -40.26
C ASN A 78 0.85 5.65 -41.27
N VAL A 79 0.65 5.09 -42.48
CA VAL A 79 0.01 5.77 -43.61
C VAL A 79 -1.50 5.90 -43.48
N LEU A 80 -2.15 4.91 -42.85
CA LEU A 80 -3.58 4.70 -43.05
C LEU A 80 -4.51 5.69 -42.33
N SER A 81 -3.96 6.64 -41.54
CA SER A 81 -4.63 7.47 -40.53
C SER A 81 -5.49 6.72 -39.51
N THR A 82 -5.99 5.51 -39.80
CA THR A 82 -6.81 4.65 -38.94
C THR A 82 -6.24 4.49 -37.54
N PHE A 83 -4.94 4.28 -37.40
CA PHE A 83 -4.32 4.16 -36.08
C PHE A 83 -4.31 5.49 -35.31
N LYS A 84 -4.02 6.61 -35.99
CA LYS A 84 -4.05 7.97 -35.38
C LYS A 84 -5.48 8.46 -35.12
N ASP A 85 -6.42 8.15 -36.00
CA ASP A 85 -7.83 8.54 -35.91
C ASP A 85 -8.56 7.76 -34.81
N GLN A 86 -8.22 6.47 -34.64
CA GLN A 86 -8.80 5.65 -33.59
C GLN A 86 -8.20 5.99 -32.21
N VAL A 87 -6.88 6.19 -32.13
CA VAL A 87 -6.21 6.39 -30.84
C VAL A 87 -6.19 7.87 -30.41
N GLY A 88 -6.13 8.82 -31.35
CA GLY A 88 -6.19 10.26 -31.07
C GLY A 88 -4.95 10.85 -30.37
N ILE A 89 -3.81 10.13 -30.35
CA ILE A 89 -2.57 10.56 -29.70
C ILE A 89 -1.37 10.47 -30.64
N SER A 90 -0.31 11.22 -30.34
CA SER A 90 0.98 11.12 -31.03
C SER A 90 1.65 9.77 -30.78
N ASN A 91 2.57 9.38 -31.66
CA ASN A 91 3.32 8.13 -31.51
C ASN A 91 4.10 8.07 -30.19
N ASP A 92 4.58 9.22 -29.69
CA ASP A 92 5.22 9.33 -28.37
C ASP A 92 4.27 9.03 -27.21
N GLY A 93 2.97 9.30 -27.37
CA GLY A 93 1.95 8.98 -26.37
C GLY A 93 1.68 7.49 -26.19
N LEU A 94 2.26 6.65 -27.05
CA LEU A 94 2.17 5.19 -26.97
C LEU A 94 3.27 4.57 -26.10
N LEU A 95 4.29 5.34 -25.73
CA LEU A 95 5.35 4.87 -24.83
C LEU A 95 4.74 4.49 -23.47
N GLY A 96 5.04 3.28 -23.01
CA GLY A 96 4.45 2.71 -21.80
C GLY A 96 3.05 2.11 -21.98
N ALA A 97 2.46 2.15 -23.17
CA ALA A 97 1.19 1.49 -23.43
C ALA A 97 1.34 -0.03 -23.39
N LYS A 98 0.29 -0.71 -22.90
CA LYS A 98 0.26 -2.16 -22.82
C LYS A 98 -0.26 -2.73 -24.14
N VAL A 99 0.46 -3.70 -24.69
CA VAL A 99 0.07 -4.43 -25.89
C VAL A 99 -0.17 -5.89 -25.52
N VAL A 100 -1.37 -6.39 -25.80
CA VAL A 100 -1.70 -7.80 -25.63
C VAL A 100 -1.86 -8.44 -27.01
N ARG A 101 -1.04 -9.45 -27.29
CA ARG A 101 -1.12 -10.28 -28.49
C ARG A 101 -1.85 -11.57 -28.17
N ARG A 102 -2.90 -11.83 -28.92
CA ARG A 102 -3.73 -13.04 -28.89
C ARG A 102 -3.65 -13.69 -30.25
N ARG A 103 -3.63 -15.03 -30.27
CA ARG A 103 -3.49 -15.80 -31.51
C ARG A 103 -4.49 -16.93 -31.50
N THR A 104 -5.25 -17.05 -32.58
CA THR A 104 -6.22 -18.13 -32.75
C THR A 104 -6.24 -18.57 -34.20
N LEU A 105 -6.81 -19.75 -34.46
CA LEU A 105 -7.07 -20.19 -35.83
C LEU A 105 -8.33 -19.50 -36.34
N ALA A 106 -8.42 -19.20 -37.64
CA ALA A 106 -9.56 -18.51 -38.24
C ALA A 106 -10.92 -19.15 -37.89
N ASP A 107 -10.98 -20.49 -37.86
CA ASP A 107 -12.20 -21.24 -37.51
C ASP A 107 -12.70 -21.00 -36.08
N ASN A 108 -11.79 -20.62 -35.17
CA ASN A 108 -12.09 -20.46 -33.74
C ASN A 108 -12.54 -19.05 -33.36
N LEU A 109 -12.68 -18.13 -34.32
CA LEU A 109 -13.06 -16.73 -34.05
C LEU A 109 -14.43 -16.59 -33.36
N THR A 110 -15.35 -17.52 -33.59
CA THR A 110 -16.72 -17.48 -33.03
C THR A 110 -16.93 -18.43 -31.85
N SER A 111 -15.91 -19.22 -31.49
CA SER A 111 -15.98 -20.23 -30.43
C SER A 111 -16.37 -19.64 -29.07
N ASN A 112 -17.16 -20.39 -28.30
CA ASN A 112 -17.56 -20.04 -26.94
C ASN A 112 -17.43 -21.27 -26.03
N PRO A 113 -16.44 -21.31 -25.12
CA PRO A 113 -15.45 -20.26 -24.80
C PRO A 113 -14.43 -20.00 -25.94
N PRO A 114 -13.73 -18.85 -25.93
CA PRO A 114 -12.70 -18.57 -26.94
C PRO A 114 -11.58 -19.61 -26.87
N VAL A 115 -11.20 -20.15 -28.03
CA VAL A 115 -10.09 -21.09 -28.18
C VAL A 115 -8.91 -20.32 -28.75
N GLU A 116 -7.80 -20.22 -28.03
CA GLU A 116 -6.63 -19.45 -28.44
C GLU A 116 -5.32 -20.05 -27.90
N LEU A 117 -4.21 -19.65 -28.53
CA LEU A 117 -2.87 -19.91 -28.03
C LEU A 117 -2.56 -19.03 -26.81
N PRO A 118 -1.51 -19.34 -26.02
CA PRO A 118 -1.14 -18.56 -24.85
C PRO A 118 -1.05 -17.06 -25.14
N ILE A 119 -1.78 -16.29 -24.34
CA ILE A 119 -1.84 -14.83 -24.45
C ILE A 119 -0.47 -14.25 -24.06
N GLN A 120 0.02 -13.32 -24.88
CA GLN A 120 1.29 -12.65 -24.64
C GLN A 120 1.05 -11.17 -24.34
N SER A 121 1.63 -10.65 -23.25
CA SER A 121 1.47 -9.26 -22.84
C SER A 121 2.82 -8.54 -22.77
N PHE A 122 2.89 -7.38 -23.41
CA PHE A 122 4.07 -6.55 -23.52
C PHE A 122 3.75 -5.09 -23.20
N ILE A 123 4.80 -4.30 -23.01
CA ILE A 123 4.76 -2.85 -22.84
C ILE A 123 5.64 -2.24 -23.92
N ILE A 124 5.20 -1.15 -24.55
CA ILE A 124 6.02 -0.37 -25.49
C ILE A 124 7.11 0.37 -24.70
N ASP A 125 8.38 -0.01 -24.91
CA ASP A 125 9.51 0.58 -24.20
C ASP A 125 10.01 1.84 -24.93
N ARG A 126 10.24 1.73 -26.25
CA ARG A 126 10.72 2.84 -27.08
C ARG A 126 10.27 2.73 -28.53
N ILE A 127 10.30 3.86 -29.23
CA ILE A 127 10.21 3.92 -30.69
C ILE A 127 11.61 3.65 -31.24
N GLU A 128 11.74 2.59 -32.03
CA GLU A 128 13.02 2.21 -32.64
C GLU A 128 13.27 3.00 -33.93
N SER A 129 12.23 3.12 -34.76
CA SER A 129 12.27 3.93 -35.96
C SER A 129 10.88 4.43 -36.33
N GLU A 130 10.84 5.65 -36.86
CA GLU A 130 9.62 6.24 -37.42
C GLU A 130 9.91 6.69 -38.85
N THR A 131 9.12 6.17 -39.78
CA THR A 131 9.08 6.63 -41.17
C THR A 131 7.67 7.11 -41.50
N PRO A 132 7.49 7.87 -42.59
CA PRO A 132 6.15 8.24 -43.04
C PRO A 132 5.24 7.04 -43.34
N LEU A 133 5.82 5.87 -43.61
CA LEU A 133 5.08 4.66 -43.99
C LEU A 133 4.84 3.71 -42.82
N THR A 134 5.80 3.59 -41.91
CA THR A 134 5.76 2.62 -40.80
C THR A 134 6.37 3.20 -39.53
N VAL A 135 5.86 2.74 -38.39
CA VAL A 135 6.45 2.99 -37.07
C VAL A 135 6.85 1.64 -36.50
N THR A 136 8.10 1.54 -36.02
CA THR A 136 8.61 0.32 -35.37
C THR A 136 8.77 0.58 -33.87
N PHE A 137 8.07 -0.20 -33.07
CA PHE A 137 8.15 -0.19 -31.62
C PHE A 137 8.98 -1.35 -31.11
N GLU A 138 9.85 -1.06 -30.15
CA GLU A 138 10.49 -2.09 -29.34
C GLU A 138 9.64 -2.36 -28.10
N LEU A 139 9.32 -3.63 -27.89
CA LEU A 139 8.47 -4.09 -26.81
C LEU A 139 9.29 -4.80 -25.74
N THR A 140 8.89 -4.62 -24.49
CA THR A 140 9.46 -5.31 -23.33
C THR A 140 8.37 -6.04 -22.55
N THR A 141 8.76 -7.06 -21.78
CA THR A 141 7.86 -7.68 -20.81
C THR A 141 7.75 -6.78 -19.56
N ALA A 142 6.65 -6.89 -18.82
CA ALA A 142 6.41 -6.03 -17.66
C ALA A 142 7.47 -6.13 -16.55
N PHE A 143 8.25 -7.22 -16.52
CA PHE A 143 9.30 -7.46 -15.53
C PHE A 143 10.72 -7.08 -16.00
N ASP A 144 10.93 -6.84 -17.30
CA ASP A 144 12.21 -6.35 -17.86
C ASP A 144 12.20 -4.83 -18.10
N LEU A 145 11.12 -4.15 -17.69
CA LEU A 145 11.03 -2.70 -17.77
C LEU A 145 12.04 -2.05 -16.79
N ALA A 146 12.79 -1.06 -17.28
CA ALA A 146 13.77 -0.36 -16.46
C ALA A 146 13.11 0.26 -15.21
N GLY A 147 13.69 0.01 -14.04
CA GLY A 147 13.17 0.49 -12.75
C GLY A 147 12.07 -0.38 -12.12
N VAL A 148 11.61 -1.44 -12.80
CA VAL A 148 10.73 -2.45 -12.21
C VAL A 148 11.58 -3.59 -11.67
N SER A 149 11.51 -3.82 -10.36
CA SER A 149 12.16 -4.97 -9.71
C SER A 149 11.11 -5.94 -9.21
N ILE A 150 11.27 -7.21 -9.56
CA ILE A 150 10.61 -8.33 -8.87
C ILE A 150 11.58 -8.94 -7.87
N PRO A 151 11.14 -9.21 -6.63
CA PRO A 151 9.79 -9.03 -6.09
C PRO A 151 9.47 -7.54 -5.82
N SER A 152 8.24 -7.12 -6.14
CA SER A 152 7.77 -5.74 -5.87
C SER A 152 7.69 -5.40 -4.37
N ARG A 153 7.77 -6.42 -3.51
CA ARG A 153 7.90 -6.28 -2.06
C ARG A 153 9.13 -7.01 -1.58
N ILE A 154 9.98 -6.27 -0.88
CA ILE A 154 11.07 -6.84 -0.09
C ILE A 154 10.56 -7.00 1.34
N ILE A 155 10.70 -8.21 1.86
CA ILE A 155 10.33 -8.54 3.24
C ILE A 155 11.60 -8.53 4.08
N VAL A 156 11.68 -7.62 5.05
CA VAL A 156 12.80 -7.51 5.98
C VAL A 156 12.41 -8.17 7.32
N PRO A 157 13.28 -9.01 7.92
CA PRO A 157 13.01 -9.61 9.21
C PRO A 157 12.67 -8.57 10.29
N ASN A 158 11.73 -8.91 11.17
CA ASN A 158 11.30 -8.07 12.30
C ASN A 158 10.74 -6.68 11.96
N THR A 159 10.52 -6.37 10.68
CA THR A 159 10.08 -5.05 10.23
C THR A 159 8.81 -5.14 9.38
N CYS A 160 7.92 -4.17 9.54
CA CYS A 160 6.66 -4.04 8.82
C CYS A 160 6.80 -3.02 7.68
N PRO A 161 6.61 -3.43 6.41
CA PRO A 161 6.72 -2.51 5.27
C PRO A 161 5.49 -1.60 5.12
N TRP A 162 4.38 -1.91 5.79
CA TRP A 162 3.11 -1.25 5.56
C TRP A 162 3.06 0.17 6.10
N PHE A 163 2.42 1.07 5.34
CA PHE A 163 2.09 2.40 5.82
C PHE A 163 1.11 2.31 7.00
N TYR A 164 1.39 3.11 8.04
CA TYR A 164 0.56 3.13 9.23
C TYR A 164 -0.83 3.74 8.91
N GLN A 165 -1.91 3.06 9.32
CA GLN A 165 -3.30 3.38 8.94
C GLN A 165 -3.53 3.42 7.42
N GLY A 166 -2.77 2.65 6.64
CA GLY A 166 -2.83 2.65 5.17
C GLY A 166 -4.06 1.97 4.55
N ALA A 167 -4.89 1.27 5.35
CA ALA A 167 -6.15 0.65 4.90
C ALA A 167 -7.32 0.97 5.83
N ALA A 168 -7.34 2.17 6.44
CA ALA A 168 -8.50 2.62 7.18
C ALA A 168 -9.74 2.72 6.26
N SER A 169 -10.91 2.41 6.78
CA SER A 169 -12.22 2.35 6.10
C SER A 169 -12.61 3.68 5.44
N ASP A 170 -12.10 4.80 5.95
CA ASP A 170 -12.33 6.15 5.47
C ASP A 170 -11.47 6.55 4.25
N ARG A 171 -10.44 5.76 3.88
CA ARG A 171 -9.55 6.08 2.76
C ARG A 171 -10.05 5.48 1.45
N SER A 172 -11.13 6.06 0.94
CA SER A 172 -11.57 5.89 -0.44
C SER A 172 -10.50 6.44 -1.40
N GLY A 173 -9.69 5.56 -1.99
CA GLY A 173 -8.78 5.90 -3.10
C GLY A 173 -7.35 5.41 -2.95
N GLU A 174 -6.86 5.20 -1.71
CA GLU A 174 -5.45 4.91 -1.46
C GLU A 174 -5.30 3.87 -0.36
N LYS A 175 -5.67 2.61 -0.66
CA LYS A 175 -5.26 1.45 0.16
C LYS A 175 -3.76 1.19 -0.01
N ILE A 176 -2.91 2.12 0.43
CA ILE A 176 -1.44 2.05 0.27
C ILE A 176 -0.82 1.07 1.29
N GLY A 177 -1.60 0.38 2.12
CA GLY A 177 -1.05 -0.78 2.83
C GLY A 177 -2.04 -1.55 3.67
N GLY A 178 -1.77 -2.83 3.95
CA GLY A 178 -2.65 -3.72 4.71
C GLY A 178 -2.79 -3.41 6.21
N CYS A 179 -2.35 -2.24 6.67
CA CYS A 179 -2.53 -1.84 8.07
C CYS A 179 -3.92 -1.24 8.28
N THR A 180 -4.89 -2.15 8.36
CA THR A 180 -6.25 -1.87 8.85
C THR A 180 -6.15 -1.71 10.37
N PHE A 181 -6.00 -0.46 10.83
CA PHE A 181 -6.15 -0.19 12.25
C PHE A 181 -7.59 -0.55 12.65
N LYS A 182 -7.77 -1.28 13.75
CA LYS A 182 -9.11 -1.64 14.20
C LYS A 182 -9.82 -0.37 14.64
N GLU A 183 -10.81 0.05 13.87
CA GLU A 183 -11.96 0.74 14.44
C GLU A 183 -12.67 -0.30 15.31
N ALA A 184 -12.69 -0.09 16.63
CA ALA A 184 -13.13 -1.11 17.57
C ALA A 184 -14.55 -1.58 17.23
N SER A 185 -14.72 -2.88 16.97
CA SER A 185 -16.03 -3.47 16.66
C SER A 185 -16.95 -3.57 17.87
N ASN A 186 -16.49 -3.21 19.08
CA ASN A 186 -17.30 -2.95 20.27
C ASN A 186 -16.46 -2.19 21.32
N ASN A 187 -17.00 -1.07 21.84
CA ASN A 187 -16.53 -0.20 22.93
C ASN A 187 -15.34 0.76 22.67
N SER A 188 -15.69 2.02 22.41
CA SER A 188 -15.18 3.34 22.87
C SER A 188 -13.69 3.64 23.14
N VAL A 189 -12.80 2.66 23.25
CA VAL A 189 -11.37 2.86 23.56
C VAL A 189 -10.52 2.36 22.40
N LEU A 190 -10.06 3.32 21.59
CA LEU A 190 -9.12 3.04 20.50
C LEU A 190 -7.70 2.90 21.05
N ALA A 191 -7.02 1.80 20.69
CA ALA A 191 -5.68 1.48 21.17
C ALA A 191 -4.61 2.21 20.33
N TYR A 192 -4.43 3.51 20.60
CA TYR A 192 -3.40 4.31 19.96
C TYR A 192 -2.04 4.15 20.65
N PHE A 193 -0.97 4.17 19.86
CA PHE A 193 0.39 4.02 20.39
C PHE A 193 1.37 4.88 19.62
N ASP A 194 2.38 5.40 20.32
CA ASP A 194 3.47 6.12 19.68
C ASP A 194 4.51 5.19 19.03
N ILE A 195 5.54 5.81 18.44
CA ILE A 195 6.65 5.11 17.78
C ILE A 195 7.41 4.16 18.73
N ASN A 196 7.39 4.44 20.03
CA ASN A 196 8.05 3.69 21.09
C ASN A 196 7.11 2.69 21.79
N ASN A 197 5.89 2.50 21.28
CA ASN A 197 4.85 1.65 21.86
C ASN A 197 4.32 2.13 23.22
N ASN A 198 4.47 3.42 23.55
CA ASN A 198 3.75 4.01 24.67
C ASN A 198 2.28 4.16 24.31
N TRP A 199 1.41 3.93 25.28
CA TRP A 199 -0.03 4.01 25.06
C TRP A 199 -0.48 5.48 25.02
N LEU A 200 -1.29 5.84 24.03
CA LEU A 200 -1.96 7.13 23.95
C LEU A 200 -3.43 6.90 24.36
N SER A 201 -3.85 7.53 25.46
CA SER A 201 -5.14 7.26 26.12
C SER A 201 -6.00 8.52 26.19
N SER A 202 -7.31 8.34 26.03
CA SER A 202 -8.33 9.37 26.30
C SER A 202 -8.70 9.48 27.79
N GLY A 203 -7.98 8.76 28.67
CA GLY A 203 -8.22 8.81 30.12
C GLY A 203 -7.91 10.17 30.76
N VAL A 204 -8.27 10.30 32.03
CA VAL A 204 -8.07 11.50 32.86
C VAL A 204 -7.18 11.20 34.07
N ASP A 205 -6.65 12.24 34.72
CA ASP A 205 -5.73 12.10 35.86
C ASP A 205 -6.26 11.23 37.01
N SER A 206 -7.58 11.27 37.28
CA SER A 206 -8.23 10.47 38.32
C SER A 206 -8.20 8.96 38.05
N ASN A 207 -7.90 8.54 36.82
CA ASN A 207 -7.75 7.12 36.47
C ASN A 207 -6.41 6.54 36.97
N PHE A 208 -5.50 7.38 37.48
CA PHE A 208 -4.14 7.01 37.85
C PHE A 208 -3.90 7.19 39.35
N THR A 209 -3.35 6.15 39.97
CA THR A 209 -2.99 6.16 41.40
C THR A 209 -1.57 6.72 41.59
N THR A 210 -1.33 7.54 42.62
CA THR A 210 0.03 8.01 42.90
C THR A 210 0.91 6.82 43.26
N TYR A 211 2.06 6.67 42.60
CA TYR A 211 2.98 5.58 42.91
C TYR A 211 3.55 5.73 44.32
N ALA A 212 3.37 4.70 45.15
CA ALA A 212 3.76 4.69 46.56
C ALA A 212 4.59 3.44 46.92
N GLY A 213 5.47 3.00 46.01
CA GLY A 213 6.45 1.94 46.28
C GLY A 213 6.03 0.51 45.96
N THR A 214 4.78 0.28 45.55
CA THR A 214 4.30 -1.03 45.07
C THR A 214 3.49 -0.85 43.80
N ALA A 215 3.83 -1.61 42.76
CA ALA A 215 3.07 -1.69 41.52
C ALA A 215 2.53 -3.10 41.27
N VAL A 216 1.26 -3.15 40.88
CA VAL A 216 0.58 -4.35 40.41
C VAL A 216 0.55 -4.31 38.89
N LYS A 217 0.90 -5.41 38.23
CA LYS A 217 0.88 -5.53 36.76
C LYS A 217 -0.49 -5.11 36.23
N GLY A 218 -0.49 -4.29 35.17
CA GLY A 218 -1.70 -3.81 34.49
C GLY A 218 -2.27 -2.51 35.05
N ASN A 219 -1.99 -2.18 36.32
CA ASN A 219 -2.52 -0.98 36.97
C ASN A 219 -1.87 0.30 36.48
N LEU A 220 -2.62 1.40 36.65
CA LEU A 220 -2.27 2.74 36.21
C LEU A 220 -1.74 3.59 37.36
N TYR A 221 -0.59 4.20 37.13
CA TYR A 221 0.14 4.99 38.12
C TYR A 221 0.52 6.38 37.59
N LYS A 222 0.61 7.34 38.50
CA LYS A 222 1.15 8.67 38.23
C LYS A 222 2.33 8.99 39.14
N VAL A 223 3.28 9.75 38.59
CA VAL A 223 4.44 10.28 39.30
C VAL A 223 4.46 11.79 39.08
N SER A 224 4.40 12.54 40.18
CA SER A 224 4.44 14.00 40.15
C SER A 224 5.89 14.48 40.12
N GLY A 225 6.13 15.54 39.35
CA GLY A 225 7.41 16.23 39.30
C GLY A 225 7.21 17.73 39.09
N THR A 226 8.21 18.51 39.47
CA THR A 226 8.25 19.95 39.17
C THR A 226 8.85 20.13 37.79
N VAL A 227 8.13 20.81 36.90
CA VAL A 227 8.54 21.04 35.50
C VAL A 227 8.24 22.47 35.09
N THR A 228 9.05 23.01 34.19
CA THR A 228 8.84 24.35 33.62
C THR A 228 7.82 24.27 32.48
N ARG A 229 6.69 24.96 32.64
CA ARG A 229 5.66 25.13 31.62
C ARG A 229 5.95 26.36 30.78
N ASN A 230 5.86 26.22 29.46
CA ASN A 230 5.88 27.32 28.49
C ASN A 230 4.43 27.75 28.22
N ASN A 231 4.10 29.00 28.54
CA ASN A 231 2.73 29.49 28.47
C ASN A 231 2.36 29.98 27.07
N VAL A 232 1.06 29.95 26.76
CA VAL A 232 0.52 30.61 25.57
C VAL A 232 0.70 32.12 25.75
N GLY A 233 1.22 32.82 24.73
CA GLY A 233 1.55 34.24 24.80
C GLY A 233 2.97 34.54 25.30
N GLY A 234 3.76 33.52 25.63
CA GLY A 234 5.16 33.65 26.04
C GLY A 234 5.38 33.55 27.54
N GLY A 235 6.66 33.51 27.94
CA GLY A 235 7.06 33.32 29.33
C GLY A 235 6.97 31.87 29.82
N THR A 236 7.55 31.63 31.00
CA THR A 236 7.63 30.30 31.62
C THR A 236 7.20 30.34 33.07
N THR A 237 6.65 29.23 33.56
CA THR A 237 6.19 29.07 34.95
C THR A 237 6.57 27.71 35.49
N SER A 238 7.09 27.63 36.71
CA SER A 238 7.34 26.36 37.39
C SER A 238 6.03 25.80 37.94
N VAL A 239 5.69 24.56 37.58
CA VAL A 239 4.44 23.90 37.99
C VAL A 239 4.68 22.45 38.39
N SER A 240 3.84 21.92 39.29
CA SER A 240 3.78 20.48 39.54
C SER A 240 2.91 19.81 38.47
N ALA A 241 3.44 18.78 37.81
CA ALA A 241 2.73 18.03 36.79
C ALA A 241 2.98 16.52 36.92
N ASN A 242 2.05 15.73 36.38
CA ASN A 242 2.08 14.28 36.48
C ASN A 242 2.55 13.65 35.15
N LEU A 243 3.41 12.63 35.26
CA LEU A 243 3.60 11.63 34.21
C LEU A 243 2.80 10.38 34.55
N TYR A 244 2.23 9.77 33.51
CA TYR A 244 1.35 8.63 33.65
C TYR A 244 2.00 7.37 33.09
N TYR A 245 1.74 6.26 33.77
CA TYR A 245 2.39 4.99 33.54
C TYR A 245 1.41 3.84 33.72
N GLN A 246 1.69 2.74 33.03
CA GLN A 246 1.05 1.45 33.27
C GLN A 246 2.12 0.42 33.62
N ALA A 247 1.93 -0.30 34.71
CA ALA A 247 2.87 -1.32 35.16
C ALA A 247 2.87 -2.52 34.22
N LEU A 248 4.02 -2.83 33.63
CA LEU A 248 4.21 -4.01 32.77
C LEU A 248 4.43 -5.29 33.59
N VAL A 249 4.99 -5.14 34.78
CA VAL A 249 5.28 -6.20 35.74
C VAL A 249 4.94 -5.75 37.15
N GLY A 250 4.66 -6.70 38.04
CA GLY A 250 4.58 -6.39 39.48
C GLY A 250 5.96 -6.00 40.00
N SER A 251 6.03 -4.97 40.85
CA SER A 251 7.32 -4.52 41.42
C SER A 251 7.13 -3.82 42.77
N SER A 252 8.19 -3.79 43.57
CA SER A 252 8.26 -3.10 44.85
C SER A 252 9.54 -2.25 44.95
N GLY A 253 9.51 -1.21 45.79
CA GLY A 253 10.64 -0.32 46.05
C GLY A 253 10.60 0.97 45.24
N THR A 254 11.77 1.48 44.85
CA THR A 254 11.90 2.74 44.12
C THR A 254 11.33 2.62 42.70
N PHE A 255 10.70 3.69 42.21
CA PHE A 255 10.17 3.73 40.84
C PHE A 255 11.27 3.46 39.81
N ASN A 256 11.11 2.38 39.03
CA ASN A 256 12.00 2.01 37.94
C ASN A 256 11.22 1.98 36.63
N ILE A 257 11.54 2.90 35.71
CA ILE A 257 10.82 3.05 34.44
C ILE A 257 10.82 1.79 33.57
N ALA A 258 11.79 0.88 33.71
CA ALA A 258 11.83 -0.37 32.96
C ALA A 258 10.65 -1.30 33.26
N ASN A 259 10.03 -1.16 34.44
CA ASN A 259 8.87 -1.95 34.86
C ASN A 259 7.54 -1.38 34.34
N PHE A 260 7.56 -0.24 33.64
CA PHE A 260 6.37 0.47 33.21
C PHE A 260 6.44 0.84 31.73
N ARG A 261 5.28 0.97 31.09
CA ARG A 261 5.15 1.73 29.84
C ARG A 261 4.57 3.10 30.14
N ARG A 262 5.00 4.13 29.41
CA ARG A 262 4.41 5.46 29.54
C ARG A 262 3.01 5.46 28.94
N VAL A 263 2.14 6.26 29.55
CA VAL A 263 0.82 6.59 29.03
C VAL A 263 0.78 8.09 28.79
N LYS A 264 0.44 8.52 27.59
CA LYS A 264 0.20 9.94 27.28
C LYS A 264 -1.30 10.16 27.16
N LEU A 265 -1.80 11.11 27.92
CA LEU A 265 -3.21 11.49 27.86
C LEU A 265 -3.42 12.47 26.71
N TYR A 266 -4.52 12.31 26.00
CA TYR A 266 -4.96 13.26 24.98
C TYR A 266 -6.41 13.68 25.21
N THR A 267 -6.75 14.90 24.82
CA THR A 267 -8.12 15.41 24.80
C THR A 267 -8.61 15.60 23.36
N VAL A 268 -9.90 15.89 23.18
CA VAL A 268 -10.40 16.33 21.87
C VAL A 268 -9.89 17.75 21.61
N TRP A 269 -9.41 18.01 20.39
CA TRP A 269 -9.00 19.36 20.00
C TRP A 269 -10.21 20.29 19.88
N ASP A 270 -10.06 21.52 20.38
CA ASP A 270 -11.05 22.59 20.28
C ASP A 270 -10.34 23.96 20.13
N THR A 271 -11.11 24.99 19.80
CA THR A 271 -10.57 26.33 19.49
C THR A 271 -10.30 27.20 20.72
N VAL A 272 -10.82 26.82 21.89
CA VAL A 272 -10.84 27.65 23.10
C VAL A 272 -9.76 27.21 24.08
N THR A 273 -9.43 25.92 24.13
CA THR A 273 -8.41 25.39 25.03
C THR A 273 -7.02 25.90 24.65
N SER A 274 -6.28 26.34 25.66
CA SER A 274 -4.87 26.69 25.53
C SER A 274 -4.01 25.43 25.69
N TYR A 275 -3.23 25.11 24.67
CA TYR A 275 -2.34 23.95 24.65
C TYR A 275 -0.91 24.40 24.94
N VAL A 276 -0.38 23.94 26.06
CA VAL A 276 0.95 24.31 26.56
C VAL A 276 2.00 23.24 26.26
N THR A 277 3.25 23.67 26.27
CA THR A 277 4.41 22.78 26.24
C THR A 277 5.23 22.93 27.52
N TYR A 278 6.16 22.02 27.73
CA TYR A 278 7.00 21.96 28.91
C TYR A 278 8.46 21.77 28.49
N SER A 279 9.37 22.02 29.44
CA SER A 279 10.81 21.74 29.26
C SER A 279 11.08 20.27 28.94
N ASP A 280 10.24 19.35 29.42
CA ASP A 280 10.20 17.95 28.98
C ASP A 280 8.93 17.68 28.16
N SER A 281 9.13 17.32 26.89
CA SER A 281 8.07 16.95 25.94
C SER A 281 7.15 15.81 26.40
N ASN A 282 7.55 15.03 27.41
CA ASN A 282 6.69 14.00 27.99
C ASN A 282 5.40 14.58 28.60
N TYR A 283 5.44 15.82 29.11
CA TYR A 283 4.32 16.54 29.71
C TYR A 283 3.48 17.35 28.72
N ASN A 284 3.96 17.54 27.49
CA ASN A 284 3.26 18.36 26.48
C ASN A 284 1.84 17.87 26.24
N ASN A 285 0.92 18.82 26.07
CA ASN A 285 -0.46 18.49 25.80
C ASN A 285 -0.59 17.74 24.47
N CYS A 286 -1.45 16.72 24.48
CA CYS A 286 -1.77 15.94 23.30
C CYS A 286 -3.26 16.06 22.99
N VAL A 287 -3.61 16.04 21.71
CA VAL A 287 -4.99 16.15 21.24
C VAL A 287 -5.27 15.14 20.14
N ILE A 288 -6.53 14.71 20.03
CA ILE A 288 -7.04 13.92 18.91
C ILE A 288 -7.81 14.81 17.93
N ARG A 289 -7.53 14.64 16.63
CA ARG A 289 -8.25 15.29 15.53
C ARG A 289 -8.21 14.37 14.30
N ASN A 290 -9.37 14.10 13.70
CA ASN A 290 -9.52 13.21 12.54
C ASN A 290 -8.80 11.85 12.72
N ASN A 291 -9.09 11.17 13.85
CA ASN A 291 -8.52 9.86 14.23
C ASN A 291 -6.97 9.81 14.30
N LYS A 292 -6.32 10.97 14.44
CA LYS A 292 -4.87 11.10 14.60
C LYS A 292 -4.57 11.88 15.88
N ILE A 293 -3.53 11.47 16.58
CA ILE A 293 -3.09 12.14 17.82
C ILE A 293 -1.86 12.99 17.55
N TYR A 294 -1.93 14.22 18.03
CA TYR A 294 -0.93 15.26 17.91
C TYR A 294 -0.47 15.70 19.27
N MET A 295 0.81 16.04 19.39
CA MET A 295 1.42 16.64 20.57
C MET A 295 1.80 18.07 20.25
N ALA A 296 1.51 18.99 21.17
CA ALA A 296 1.96 20.37 21.05
C ALA A 296 3.49 20.41 21.11
N ILE A 297 4.11 21.07 20.13
CA ILE A 297 5.56 21.36 20.11
C ILE A 297 5.84 22.82 20.41
N ASN A 298 4.87 23.70 20.19
CA ASN A 298 4.90 25.10 20.61
C ASN A 298 3.57 25.46 21.30
N PRO A 299 3.59 26.29 22.38
CA PRO A 299 2.37 26.73 23.05
C PRO A 299 1.45 27.45 22.07
N ASN A 300 0.16 27.11 22.08
CA ASN A 300 -0.80 27.68 21.15
C ASN A 300 -2.24 27.60 21.66
N GLN A 301 -3.11 28.38 21.03
CA GLN A 301 -4.55 28.33 21.16
C GLN A 301 -5.14 28.55 19.77
N ASN A 302 -6.26 27.90 19.45
CA ASN A 302 -6.95 28.05 18.17
C ASN A 302 -6.05 27.78 16.92
N LYS A 303 -5.08 26.86 17.03
CA LYS A 303 -4.28 26.39 15.88
C LYS A 303 -4.65 24.95 15.57
N ASP A 304 -5.26 24.71 14.41
CA ASP A 304 -5.69 23.36 14.01
C ASP A 304 -4.46 22.46 13.73
N PRO A 305 -4.35 21.28 14.38
CA PRO A 305 -3.26 20.33 14.18
C PRO A 305 -3.13 19.78 12.76
N LEU A 306 -4.20 19.81 11.95
CA LEU A 306 -4.20 19.32 10.58
C LEU A 306 -3.46 20.26 9.62
N THR A 307 -3.49 21.56 9.89
CA THR A 307 -2.95 22.60 8.99
C THR A 307 -1.73 23.30 9.56
N ASN A 308 -1.48 23.22 10.87
CA ASN A 308 -0.43 23.98 11.53
C ASN A 308 0.68 23.09 12.12
N SER A 309 1.53 22.52 11.26
CA SER A 309 2.65 21.64 11.65
C SER A 309 3.72 22.31 12.52
N TYR A 310 3.80 23.64 12.54
CA TYR A 310 4.71 24.38 13.41
C TYR A 310 4.35 24.26 14.90
N TYR A 311 3.06 24.08 15.23
CA TYR A 311 2.60 23.96 16.61
C TYR A 311 2.36 22.52 17.04
N TRP A 312 2.19 21.61 16.08
CA TRP A 312 1.73 20.25 16.32
C TRP A 312 2.61 19.22 15.63
N LYS A 313 2.97 18.17 16.36
CA LYS A 313 3.63 16.99 15.82
C LYS A 313 2.73 15.78 15.99
N ARG A 314 2.44 15.07 14.90
CA ARG A 314 1.74 13.77 14.98
C ARG A 314 2.61 12.77 15.76
N ILE A 315 2.04 12.14 16.79
CA ILE A 315 2.74 11.17 17.64
C ILE A 315 2.20 9.75 17.49
N ASP A 316 0.95 9.60 17.04
CA ASP A 316 0.37 8.30 16.72
C ASP A 316 1.00 7.76 15.42
N LEU A 317 2.08 7.00 15.60
CA LEU A 317 2.96 6.49 14.55
C LEU A 317 3.38 5.06 14.88
N CYS A 318 3.43 4.19 13.87
CA CYS A 318 3.94 2.83 14.06
C CYS A 318 5.47 2.82 14.15
N GLY A 319 6.02 2.15 15.18
CA GLY A 319 7.46 1.88 15.32
C GLY A 319 8.06 0.93 14.27
N LYS A 320 7.25 0.44 13.31
CA LYS A 320 7.62 -0.45 12.20
C LYS A 320 8.22 -1.81 12.60
N LYS A 321 8.36 -2.12 13.89
CA LYS A 321 8.77 -3.44 14.36
C LYS A 321 7.59 -4.40 14.44
N LEU A 322 7.83 -5.71 14.30
CA LEU A 322 6.79 -6.72 14.51
C LEU A 322 6.16 -6.63 15.91
N THR A 323 6.95 -6.28 16.93
CA THR A 323 6.45 -6.03 18.29
C THR A 323 5.49 -4.83 18.33
N SER A 324 5.82 -3.74 17.62
CA SER A 324 4.94 -2.57 17.48
C SER A 324 3.63 -2.90 16.76
N CYS A 325 3.68 -3.76 15.73
CA CYS A 325 2.49 -4.25 15.05
C CYS A 325 1.68 -5.17 15.96
N ALA A 326 2.32 -6.11 16.65
CA ALA A 326 1.66 -7.05 17.55
C ALA A 326 0.86 -6.31 18.63
N ILE A 327 1.43 -5.29 19.26
CA ILE A 327 0.75 -4.48 20.27
C ILE A 327 -0.52 -3.81 19.73
N ARG A 328 -0.60 -3.50 18.43
CA ARG A 328 -1.76 -2.84 17.80
C ARG A 328 -2.81 -3.84 17.31
N PHE A 329 -2.41 -4.90 16.61
CA PHE A 329 -3.35 -5.89 16.05
C PHE A 329 -3.90 -6.86 17.10
N ARG A 330 -3.07 -7.18 18.10
CA ARG A 330 -3.37 -8.06 19.23
C ARG A 330 -3.67 -7.27 20.50
N ALA A 331 -3.92 -5.96 20.40
CA ALA A 331 -4.36 -5.16 21.54
C ALA A 331 -5.62 -5.79 22.14
N LYS A 332 -5.59 -6.02 23.46
CA LYS A 332 -6.74 -6.45 24.25
C LYS A 332 -7.19 -5.27 25.10
N ILE A 333 -8.51 -5.03 25.16
CA ILE A 333 -9.09 -4.03 26.06
C ILE A 333 -9.73 -4.77 27.23
N GLU A 334 -9.35 -4.41 28.45
CA GLU A 334 -9.87 -4.98 29.70
C GLU A 334 -10.30 -3.83 30.61
N SER A 335 -11.55 -3.86 31.07
CA SER A 335 -12.09 -2.84 31.98
C SER A 335 -11.86 -1.39 31.51
N GLY A 336 -11.99 -1.15 30.20
CA GLY A 336 -11.81 0.19 29.59
C GLY A 336 -10.35 0.65 29.46
N VAL A 337 -9.38 -0.23 29.75
CA VAL A 337 -7.95 0.05 29.66
C VAL A 337 -7.31 -0.87 28.64
N VAL A 338 -6.31 -0.38 27.90
CA VAL A 338 -5.50 -1.24 27.05
C VAL A 338 -4.68 -2.17 27.94
N SER A 339 -4.91 -3.49 27.82
CA SER A 339 -4.20 -4.48 28.61
C SER A 339 -2.71 -4.48 28.28
N VAL A 340 -1.92 -4.94 29.24
CA VAL A 340 -0.49 -5.22 29.04
C VAL A 340 -0.33 -6.50 28.22
N ASP A 341 -1.23 -7.46 28.41
CA ASP A 341 -1.21 -8.74 27.73
C ASP A 341 -1.86 -8.63 26.34
N LEU A 342 -1.29 -9.37 25.39
CA LEU A 342 -1.75 -9.40 24.00
C LEU A 342 -2.72 -10.56 23.79
N ASP A 343 -3.69 -10.34 22.91
CA ASP A 343 -4.62 -11.36 22.46
C ASP A 343 -3.94 -12.29 21.45
N ASN A 344 -3.45 -13.42 21.94
CA ASN A 344 -2.73 -14.41 21.13
C ASN A 344 -3.64 -15.21 20.18
N THR A 345 -4.96 -15.06 20.26
CA THR A 345 -5.89 -15.68 19.28
C THR A 345 -5.87 -14.96 17.94
N LYS A 346 -5.34 -13.73 17.90
CA LYS A 346 -5.29 -12.89 16.70
C LYS A 346 -3.93 -12.96 16.04
N GLU A 347 -3.92 -13.24 14.75
CA GLU A 347 -2.70 -13.24 13.95
C GLU A 347 -2.43 -11.87 13.34
N LEU A 348 -1.16 -11.64 12.96
CA LEU A 348 -0.84 -10.46 12.16
C LEU A 348 -1.37 -10.70 10.74
N PRO A 349 -2.08 -9.73 10.13
CA PRO A 349 -2.76 -9.91 8.83
C PRO A 349 -1.81 -10.08 7.63
N TYR A 350 -0.50 -10.17 7.88
CA TYR A 350 0.55 -10.27 6.86
C TYR A 350 1.21 -11.64 6.84
N GLY A 351 0.68 -12.60 7.60
CA GLY A 351 1.27 -13.93 7.78
C GLY A 351 2.51 -13.89 8.66
N GLY A 352 2.64 -14.86 9.57
CA GLY A 352 3.95 -15.18 10.13
C GLY A 352 4.84 -15.71 9.02
N PHE A 353 6.13 -15.36 9.07
CA PHE A 353 7.15 -15.82 8.11
C PHE A 353 7.17 -17.36 8.12
N PRO A 354 6.80 -18.05 7.03
CA PRO A 354 7.04 -19.47 6.94
C PRO A 354 8.56 -19.68 7.01
N ALA A 355 9.02 -20.40 8.03
CA ALA A 355 10.41 -20.82 8.27
C ALA A 355 11.44 -19.82 8.87
N ALA A 356 11.04 -18.83 9.66
CA ALA A 356 12.00 -18.14 10.54
C ALA A 356 12.32 -18.99 11.79
N ARG A 357 13.03 -20.13 11.63
CA ARG A 357 13.58 -20.85 12.78
C ARG A 357 14.66 -19.99 13.44
N ARG A 358 14.55 -19.74 14.74
CA ARG A 358 15.66 -19.21 15.55
C ARG A 358 16.76 -20.28 15.58
N TYR A 359 17.90 -20.01 14.96
CA TYR A 359 19.12 -20.70 15.37
C TYR A 359 19.54 -20.10 16.72
N SER A 360 19.31 -20.85 17.81
CA SER A 360 20.04 -20.63 19.05
C SER A 360 21.49 -21.03 18.79
N ARG A 361 22.43 -20.12 19.05
CA ARG A 361 23.85 -20.47 19.13
C ARG A 361 24.19 -20.84 20.56
#